data_AF-A0ABD3X016-F1
#
_entry.id   AF-A0ABD3X016-F1
#
_cell.length_a   1.000
_cell.length_b   1.000
_cell.length_c   1.000
_cell.angle_alpha   90.00
_cell.angle_beta   90.00
_cell.angle_gamma   90.00
#
_symmetry.space_group_name_H-M   'P 1'
#
loop_
_entity.id
_entity.type
_entity.pdbx_description
1 polymer ?
#
loop_
_entity_poly.entity_id
_entity_poly.type
_entity_poly.pdbx_seq_one_letter_code
_entity_poly.pdbx_strand_id
1 'polypeptide(L)'
;MSLQLFTERAKLADTIIIQLKNQIESLKQAAVADACRIDEERLKQENAAMRQKLQALKVRMMIAEIKNGVKQVPLPVRNFSTSATVAKEIKAEPVNASSESQANNKPAQNKGKGKAKAQEEEGKALADQEPPGKKGKTEKKDAVEAASEKMDVSRLDFRIGKVVSVKKHPDADSLYVEEVDLGEGKTRSVVSGLVKHVSIEELQDRLAVFMCNLKPAKMRGIMSEAMIMCANGPDRVEILVPPAGSQVGERVKAADYPGEPDAQLNPKKKIWETLKPDLRTDNNRVAVYKGSPLSVGDRGTVVAPTQANAQIS
;
A
#
# COMPACT_ATOMS: atom_id res chain seq x y z
N MET A 1 1.31 32.01 -60.86
CA MET A 1 2.16 32.48 -59.75
C MET A 1 1.48 32.35 -58.39
N SER A 2 0.46 33.15 -58.05
CA SER A 2 -0.03 33.32 -56.65
C SER A 2 -0.30 32.03 -55.86
N LEU A 3 -0.92 31.02 -56.49
CA LEU A 3 -1.20 29.73 -55.85
C LEU A 3 0.07 28.94 -55.48
N GLN A 4 1.08 28.90 -56.33
CA GLN A 4 2.33 28.14 -56.07
C GLN A 4 3.08 28.71 -54.85
N LEU A 5 3.15 30.04 -54.76
CA LEU A 5 3.77 30.74 -53.62
C LEU A 5 3.04 30.46 -52.29
N PHE A 6 1.71 30.29 -52.33
CA PHE A 6 0.94 29.87 -51.17
C PHE A 6 1.27 28.41 -50.77
N THR A 7 1.33 27.50 -51.74
CA THR A 7 1.69 26.10 -51.49
C THR A 7 3.12 25.93 -50.97
N GLU A 8 4.09 26.72 -51.43
CA GLU A 8 5.44 26.74 -50.86
C GLU A 8 5.45 27.25 -49.42
N ARG A 9 4.76 28.36 -49.14
CA ARG A 9 4.65 28.92 -47.78
C ARG A 9 4.00 27.94 -46.80
N ALA A 10 3.00 27.17 -47.24
CA ALA A 10 2.38 26.10 -46.45
C ALA A 10 3.41 25.01 -46.11
N LYS A 11 4.11 24.45 -47.11
CA LYS A 11 5.18 23.45 -46.90
C LYS A 11 6.30 23.95 -45.96
N LEU A 12 6.64 25.23 -46.06
CA LEU A 12 7.65 25.87 -45.20
C LEU A 12 7.16 25.96 -43.76
N ALA A 13 5.89 26.32 -43.54
CA ALA A 13 5.26 26.32 -42.22
C ALA A 13 5.17 24.91 -41.62
N ASP A 14 4.76 23.90 -42.40
CA ASP A 14 4.74 22.49 -41.96
C ASP A 14 6.14 22.02 -41.53
N THR A 15 7.17 22.36 -42.32
CA THR A 15 8.58 22.04 -42.01
C THR A 15 9.03 22.68 -40.70
N ILE A 16 8.70 23.95 -40.47
CA ILE A 16 8.99 24.67 -39.22
C ILE A 16 8.25 24.04 -38.03
N ILE A 17 6.97 23.67 -38.21
CA ILE A 17 6.18 22.99 -37.18
C ILE A 17 6.81 21.63 -36.79
N ILE A 18 7.35 20.89 -37.76
CA ILE A 18 8.08 19.64 -37.49
C ILE A 18 9.38 19.90 -36.73
N GLN A 19 10.18 20.90 -37.13
CA GLN A 19 11.41 21.26 -36.40
C GLN A 19 11.12 21.69 -34.96
N LEU A 20 10.12 22.54 -34.73
CA LEU A 20 9.72 23.00 -33.40
C LEU A 20 9.23 21.85 -32.51
N LYS A 21 8.45 20.91 -33.05
CA LYS A 21 8.04 19.69 -32.33
C LYS A 21 9.25 18.85 -31.90
N ASN A 22 10.21 18.65 -32.81
CA ASN A 22 11.43 17.88 -32.52
C ASN A 22 12.31 18.57 -31.47
N GLN A 23 12.41 19.91 -31.50
CA GLN A 23 13.12 20.68 -30.48
C GLN A 23 12.44 20.58 -29.10
N ILE A 24 11.12 20.72 -29.04
CA ILE A 24 10.35 20.56 -27.79
C ILE A 24 10.55 19.16 -27.20
N GLU A 25 10.54 18.13 -28.04
CA GLU A 25 10.71 16.75 -27.59
C GLU A 25 12.14 16.46 -27.11
N SER A 26 13.15 16.99 -27.81
CA SER A 26 14.55 16.94 -27.37
C SER A 26 14.76 17.65 -26.02
N LEU A 27 14.15 18.82 -25.81
CA LEU A 27 14.23 19.58 -24.55
C LEU A 27 13.57 18.84 -23.38
N LYS A 28 12.43 18.18 -23.60
CA LYS A 28 11.80 17.32 -22.57
C LYS A 28 12.71 16.16 -22.20
N GLN A 29 13.30 15.48 -23.20
CA GLN A 29 14.16 14.32 -22.96
C GLN A 29 15.43 14.72 -22.21
N ALA A 30 16.01 15.89 -22.52
CA ALA A 30 17.12 16.47 -21.75
C ALA A 30 16.71 16.76 -20.29
N ALA A 31 15.57 17.42 -20.06
CA ALA A 31 15.08 17.73 -18.72
C ALA A 31 14.80 16.47 -17.86
N VAL A 32 14.25 15.41 -18.47
CA VAL A 32 14.06 14.11 -17.81
C VAL A 32 15.39 13.42 -17.51
N ALA A 33 16.37 13.51 -18.40
CA ALA A 33 17.71 12.94 -18.18
C ALA A 33 18.47 13.65 -17.05
N ASP A 34 18.43 14.98 -16.97
CA ASP A 34 19.06 15.74 -15.89
C ASP A 34 18.36 15.50 -14.53
N ALA A 35 17.03 15.44 -14.50
CA ALA A 35 16.30 15.08 -13.27
C ALA A 35 16.68 13.68 -12.78
N CYS A 36 16.70 12.68 -13.68
CA CYS A 36 17.11 11.31 -13.38
C CYS A 36 18.55 11.24 -12.86
N ARG A 37 19.48 12.03 -13.44
CA ARG A 37 20.88 12.11 -12.99
C ARG A 37 20.99 12.71 -11.59
N ILE A 38 20.23 13.76 -11.27
CA ILE A 38 20.20 14.38 -9.93
C ILE A 38 19.72 13.38 -8.88
N ASP A 39 18.64 12.64 -9.16
CA ASP A 39 18.13 11.61 -8.25
C ASP A 39 19.10 10.42 -8.11
N GLU A 40 19.77 10.01 -9.19
CA GLU A 40 20.79 8.94 -9.12
C GLU A 40 22.02 9.36 -8.30
N GLU A 41 22.50 10.61 -8.45
CA GLU A 41 23.58 11.18 -7.64
C GLU A 41 23.18 11.30 -6.17
N ARG A 42 21.95 11.74 -5.88
CA ARG A 42 21.39 11.77 -4.52
C ARG A 42 21.32 10.36 -3.91
N LEU A 43 20.76 9.38 -4.62
CA LEU A 43 20.67 8.00 -4.16
C LEU A 43 22.05 7.38 -3.92
N LYS A 44 23.06 7.71 -4.73
CA LYS A 44 24.47 7.30 -4.51
C LYS A 44 25.01 7.89 -3.20
N GLN A 45 24.76 9.17 -2.91
CA GLN A 45 25.18 9.83 -1.67
C GLN A 45 24.47 9.25 -0.43
N GLU A 46 23.15 9.07 -0.48
CA GLU A 46 22.37 8.48 0.62
C GLU A 46 22.83 7.05 0.93
N ASN A 47 23.09 6.23 -0.11
CA ASN A 47 23.65 4.88 0.05
C ASN A 47 25.07 4.88 0.63
N ALA A 48 25.93 5.83 0.25
CA ALA A 48 27.26 5.99 0.84
C ALA A 48 27.18 6.35 2.33
N ALA A 49 26.30 7.31 2.69
CA ALA A 49 26.07 7.71 4.07
C ALA A 49 25.48 6.57 4.93
N MET A 50 24.56 5.76 4.37
CA MET A 50 24.05 4.56 5.04
C MET A 50 25.13 3.50 5.27
N ARG A 51 26.01 3.27 4.29
CA ARG A 51 27.18 2.37 4.44
C ARG A 51 28.15 2.86 5.52
N GLN A 52 28.42 4.17 5.60
CA GLN A 52 29.23 4.74 6.68
C GLN A 52 28.58 4.56 8.06
N LYS A 53 27.28 4.85 8.20
CA LYS A 53 26.51 4.61 9.43
C LYS A 53 26.57 3.14 9.86
N LEU A 54 26.42 2.19 8.92
CA LEU A 54 26.50 0.76 9.19
C LEU A 54 27.90 0.35 9.70
N GLN A 55 28.98 0.85 9.09
CA GLN A 55 30.34 0.58 9.56
C GLN A 55 30.60 1.18 10.96
N ALA A 56 30.14 2.41 11.21
CA ALA A 56 30.25 3.04 12.53
C ALA A 56 29.49 2.26 13.62
N LEU A 57 28.27 1.78 13.32
CA LEU A 57 27.51 0.91 14.22
C LEU A 57 28.22 -0.43 14.44
N LYS A 58 28.79 -1.05 13.39
CA LYS A 58 29.54 -2.30 13.48
C LYS A 58 30.79 -2.16 14.36
N VAL A 59 31.56 -1.07 14.22
CA VAL A 59 32.71 -0.77 15.08
C VAL A 59 32.27 -0.52 16.53
N ARG A 60 31.19 0.23 16.75
CA ARG A 60 30.63 0.46 18.09
C ARG A 60 30.16 -0.84 18.77
N MET A 61 29.53 -1.74 18.00
CA MET A 61 29.13 -3.07 18.46
C MET A 61 30.34 -3.92 18.84
N MET A 62 31.35 -4.02 17.95
CA MET A 62 32.61 -4.73 18.22
C MET A 62 33.32 -4.25 19.50
N ILE A 63 33.36 -2.93 19.74
CA ILE A 63 33.94 -2.35 20.97
C ILE A 63 33.12 -2.74 22.22
N ALA A 64 31.79 -2.79 22.12
CA ALA A 64 30.93 -3.23 23.22
C ALA A 64 31.05 -4.74 23.50
N GLU A 65 31.14 -5.56 22.47
CA GLU A 65 31.38 -7.02 22.58
C GLU A 65 32.72 -7.31 23.27
N ILE A 66 33.80 -6.62 22.87
CA ILE A 66 35.13 -6.75 23.49
C ILE A 66 35.10 -6.30 24.95
N LYS A 67 34.41 -5.18 25.28
CA LYS A 67 34.20 -4.75 26.68
C LYS A 67 33.43 -5.75 27.52
N ASN A 68 32.53 -6.53 26.90
CA ASN A 68 31.77 -7.59 27.55
C ASN A 68 32.50 -8.95 27.54
N GLY A 69 33.79 -8.99 27.20
CA GLY A 69 34.64 -10.19 27.25
C GLY A 69 34.54 -11.13 26.05
N VAL A 70 33.80 -10.76 24.99
CA VAL A 70 33.64 -11.59 23.80
C VAL A 70 34.88 -11.48 22.91
N LYS A 71 35.56 -12.62 22.68
CA LYS A 71 36.69 -12.70 21.74
C LYS A 71 36.19 -12.68 20.30
N GLN A 72 36.59 -11.68 19.53
CA GLN A 72 36.35 -11.62 18.08
C GLN A 72 37.11 -12.75 17.36
N VAL A 73 36.42 -13.48 16.49
CA VAL A 73 37.02 -14.48 15.59
C VAL A 73 37.00 -13.92 14.16
N PRO A 74 38.14 -13.82 13.45
CA PRO A 74 38.15 -13.34 12.07
C PRO A 74 37.35 -14.28 11.15
N LEU A 75 36.25 -13.77 10.58
CA LEU A 75 35.52 -14.49 9.53
C LEU A 75 36.30 -14.37 8.20
N PRO A 76 36.52 -15.48 7.47
CA PRO A 76 37.27 -15.46 6.21
C PRO A 76 36.53 -14.66 5.14
N VAL A 77 37.17 -13.62 4.62
CA VAL A 77 36.58 -12.74 3.60
C VAL A 77 36.60 -13.47 2.25
N ARG A 78 35.46 -14.05 1.86
CA ARG A 78 35.33 -14.79 0.59
C ARG A 78 35.21 -13.80 -0.58
N ASN A 79 36.36 -13.40 -1.12
CA ASN A 79 36.47 -12.49 -2.27
C ASN A 79 35.83 -13.10 -3.54
N PHE A 80 34.54 -12.87 -3.74
CA PHE A 80 33.90 -13.09 -5.03
C PHE A 80 34.35 -12.01 -6.03
N SER A 81 35.41 -12.32 -6.76
CA SER A 81 35.84 -11.53 -7.91
C SER A 81 34.81 -11.67 -9.04
N THR A 82 33.97 -10.65 -9.23
CA THR A 82 33.00 -10.60 -10.32
C THR A 82 33.68 -10.16 -11.62
N SER A 83 34.35 -11.11 -12.28
CA SER A 83 34.61 -11.05 -13.72
C SER A 83 33.70 -12.06 -14.41
N ALA A 84 33.02 -11.66 -15.48
CA ALA A 84 31.97 -12.47 -16.11
C ALA A 84 32.52 -13.34 -17.25
N THR A 85 32.34 -14.67 -17.15
CA THR A 85 32.34 -15.60 -18.30
C THR A 85 31.46 -16.83 -18.05
N VAL A 86 30.45 -16.98 -18.90
CA VAL A 86 29.78 -18.19 -19.45
C VAL A 86 30.11 -19.60 -18.90
N ALA A 87 29.06 -20.30 -18.40
CA ALA A 87 28.83 -21.77 -18.35
C ALA A 87 29.84 -22.67 -17.58
N LYS A 88 29.61 -23.96 -17.26
CA LYS A 88 28.60 -24.98 -17.68
C LYS A 88 28.52 -26.11 -16.61
N GLU A 89 27.37 -26.80 -16.45
CA GLU A 89 27.08 -28.15 -15.85
C GLU A 89 27.88 -28.68 -14.61
N ILE A 90 27.29 -29.37 -13.62
CA ILE A 90 26.85 -30.78 -13.64
C ILE A 90 25.91 -31.11 -12.42
N LYS A 91 25.19 -32.24 -12.50
CA LYS A 91 24.16 -32.81 -11.60
C LYS A 91 24.56 -33.17 -10.14
N ALA A 92 23.62 -32.89 -9.23
CA ALA A 92 22.97 -33.74 -8.20
C ALA A 92 23.68 -34.93 -7.48
N GLU A 93 23.61 -34.87 -6.14
CA GLU A 93 23.23 -35.93 -5.15
C GLU A 93 24.03 -37.26 -4.99
N PRO A 94 23.87 -38.01 -3.86
CA PRO A 94 23.45 -37.64 -2.48
C PRO A 94 24.43 -38.20 -1.41
N VAL A 95 23.90 -38.68 -0.25
CA VAL A 95 24.53 -39.44 0.87
C VAL A 95 25.38 -38.64 1.88
N ASN A 96 25.43 -38.97 3.19
CA ASN A 96 24.57 -39.87 3.97
C ASN A 96 24.37 -39.34 5.41
N ALA A 97 23.36 -39.87 6.10
CA ALA A 97 23.21 -39.76 7.56
C ALA A 97 23.86 -40.96 8.29
N SER A 98 23.79 -40.95 9.63
CA SER A 98 24.48 -41.82 10.62
C SER A 98 25.79 -41.21 11.15
N SER A 99 26.11 -41.25 12.44
CA SER A 99 25.34 -41.54 13.67
C SER A 99 26.20 -41.02 14.87
N GLU A 100 25.78 -40.94 16.14
CA GLU A 100 24.54 -41.30 16.83
C GLU A 100 24.41 -40.52 18.17
N SER A 101 23.29 -40.69 18.88
CA SER A 101 23.08 -40.76 20.36
C SER A 101 23.92 -39.93 21.36
N GLN A 102 23.47 -39.55 22.57
CA GLN A 102 22.22 -39.53 23.36
C GLN A 102 22.53 -38.66 24.61
N ALA A 103 21.63 -38.12 25.44
CA ALA A 103 20.18 -37.86 25.38
C ALA A 103 19.82 -36.88 26.52
N ASN A 104 18.64 -36.25 26.44
CA ASN A 104 17.74 -35.85 27.55
C ASN A 104 18.27 -34.99 28.74
N ASN A 105 17.48 -34.12 29.38
CA ASN A 105 16.01 -34.11 29.44
C ASN A 105 15.38 -32.70 29.57
N LYS A 106 14.10 -32.61 29.21
CA LYS A 106 13.15 -31.52 29.61
C LYS A 106 12.68 -31.77 31.08
N PRO A 107 11.93 -30.86 31.78
CA PRO A 107 11.06 -29.75 31.32
C PRO A 107 11.55 -28.36 31.81
N ALA A 108 11.09 -27.19 31.33
CA ALA A 108 9.81 -26.68 30.80
C ALA A 108 8.78 -26.24 31.89
N GLN A 109 8.53 -24.92 31.93
CA GLN A 109 7.51 -24.21 32.75
C GLN A 109 7.83 -24.16 34.28
N ASN A 110 7.31 -23.20 35.06
CA ASN A 110 6.15 -22.31 34.81
C ASN A 110 6.32 -20.85 35.30
N LYS A 111 5.41 -19.97 34.88
CA LYS A 111 5.22 -18.59 35.36
C LYS A 111 4.68 -18.58 36.80
N GLY A 112 4.84 -17.44 37.50
CA GLY A 112 4.30 -17.23 38.86
C GLY A 112 3.23 -16.14 38.97
N LYS A 113 2.80 -15.92 40.21
CA LYS A 113 1.85 -14.89 40.74
C LYS A 113 0.36 -15.06 40.43
N GLY A 114 -0.47 -14.70 41.42
CA GLY A 114 -1.80 -14.11 41.20
C GLY A 114 -3.03 -14.88 41.69
N LYS A 115 -3.23 -15.01 43.01
CA LYS A 115 -4.60 -15.21 43.57
C LYS A 115 -5.17 -13.86 43.99
N ALA A 116 -6.37 -13.53 43.53
CA ALA A 116 -7.23 -12.48 44.05
C ALA A 116 -8.70 -12.97 44.00
N LYS A 117 -9.55 -12.51 44.93
CA LYS A 117 -10.97 -12.89 45.02
C LYS A 117 -11.86 -12.01 44.12
N ALA A 118 -13.10 -12.47 43.91
CA ALA A 118 -14.22 -11.66 43.42
C ALA A 118 -15.42 -11.77 44.39
N GLN A 119 -16.19 -10.68 44.50
CA GLN A 119 -17.56 -10.47 45.03
C GLN A 119 -17.84 -8.94 44.85
N GLU A 120 -18.99 -8.39 44.41
CA GLU A 120 -20.44 -8.58 44.71
C GLU A 120 -20.80 -8.18 46.16
N GLU A 121 -21.86 -7.40 46.49
CA GLU A 121 -22.94 -6.67 45.77
C GLU A 121 -23.14 -5.25 46.42
N GLU A 122 -24.11 -4.34 46.18
CA GLU A 122 -25.26 -4.16 45.25
C GLU A 122 -25.67 -2.64 45.15
N GLY A 123 -26.84 -2.28 44.56
CA GLY A 123 -27.52 -0.96 44.72
C GLY A 123 -27.88 -0.20 43.43
N LYS A 124 -28.95 -0.44 42.65
CA LYS A 124 -30.40 -0.70 42.88
C LYS A 124 -31.31 0.56 42.99
N ALA A 125 -31.94 0.95 41.86
CA ALA A 125 -33.25 1.64 41.71
C ALA A 125 -33.62 1.64 40.19
N LEU A 126 -34.68 0.99 39.69
CA LEU A 126 -36.13 1.29 39.78
C LEU A 126 -36.53 2.59 39.02
N ALA A 127 -37.59 2.68 38.19
CA ALA A 127 -38.48 1.72 37.50
C ALA A 127 -39.30 2.53 36.41
N ASP A 128 -40.25 2.06 35.58
CA ASP A 128 -40.87 0.75 35.32
C ASP A 128 -41.63 0.71 33.94
N GLN A 129 -42.15 -0.46 33.56
CA GLN A 129 -43.37 -0.76 32.74
C GLN A 129 -43.57 -0.30 31.26
N GLU A 130 -44.01 -1.27 30.45
CA GLU A 130 -44.59 -1.21 29.09
C GLU A 130 -45.66 -2.34 28.99
N PRO A 131 -46.50 -2.47 27.95
CA PRO A 131 -47.32 -1.50 27.20
C PRO A 131 -48.84 -1.91 27.29
N PRO A 132 -49.80 -1.42 26.46
CA PRO A 132 -49.98 -1.95 25.08
C PRO A 132 -50.66 -1.03 24.04
N GLY A 133 -50.52 -1.33 22.73
CA GLY A 133 -51.67 -1.22 21.80
C GLY A 133 -51.53 -0.57 20.40
N LYS A 134 -51.18 -1.40 19.40
CA LYS A 134 -51.73 -1.41 18.01
C LYS A 134 -51.50 -0.25 17.01
N LYS A 135 -50.87 -0.68 15.89
CA LYS A 135 -51.15 -0.38 14.46
C LYS A 135 -50.74 1.00 13.87
N GLY A 136 -49.81 0.93 12.91
CA GLY A 136 -49.44 2.02 12.00
C GLY A 136 -48.40 1.56 10.96
N LYS A 137 -48.70 0.52 10.16
CA LYS A 137 -47.80 -0.01 9.13
C LYS A 137 -48.16 0.56 7.75
N THR A 138 -47.27 1.31 7.11
CA THR A 138 -47.35 1.60 5.68
C THR A 138 -45.94 1.72 5.07
N GLU A 139 -45.61 0.71 4.28
CA GLU A 139 -44.64 0.65 3.18
C GLU A 139 -43.57 1.75 3.02
N LYS A 140 -42.32 1.38 3.29
CA LYS A 140 -41.15 1.65 2.42
C LYS A 140 -39.98 0.75 2.85
N LYS A 141 -40.05 -0.55 2.55
CA LYS A 141 -39.00 -1.51 2.95
C LYS A 141 -38.55 -2.50 1.87
N ASP A 142 -38.99 -2.31 0.64
CA ASP A 142 -38.85 -3.26 -0.46
C ASP A 142 -37.88 -2.73 -1.52
N ALA A 143 -36.58 -2.78 -1.19
CA ALA A 143 -35.48 -2.39 -2.09
C ALA A 143 -34.10 -2.96 -1.68
N VAL A 144 -33.86 -3.15 -0.37
CA VAL A 144 -32.48 -3.32 0.17
C VAL A 144 -32.03 -4.78 0.30
N GLU A 145 -32.95 -5.75 0.37
CA GLU A 145 -32.61 -7.14 0.73
C GLU A 145 -32.10 -8.01 -0.44
N ALA A 146 -32.22 -7.57 -1.70
CA ALA A 146 -31.83 -8.34 -2.89
C ALA A 146 -30.30 -8.41 -3.18
N ALA A 147 -29.48 -7.58 -2.52
CA ALA A 147 -28.05 -7.44 -2.85
C ALA A 147 -27.10 -8.30 -1.98
N SER A 148 -27.59 -8.93 -0.91
CA SER A 148 -26.73 -9.25 0.25
C SER A 148 -25.94 -10.58 0.21
N GLU A 149 -26.21 -11.46 -0.76
CA GLU A 149 -25.68 -12.83 -0.78
C GLU A 149 -24.32 -13.01 -1.45
N LYS A 150 -24.00 -12.24 -2.50
CA LYS A 150 -22.73 -12.38 -3.20
C LYS A 150 -21.55 -11.97 -2.30
N MET A 151 -20.44 -12.69 -2.42
CA MET A 151 -19.19 -12.40 -1.72
C MET A 151 -18.11 -12.08 -2.76
N ASP A 152 -18.19 -10.86 -3.31
CA ASP A 152 -17.29 -10.34 -4.32
C ASP A 152 -16.94 -8.86 -4.08
N VAL A 153 -16.03 -8.34 -4.90
CA VAL A 153 -15.43 -7.01 -4.79
C VAL A 153 -16.43 -5.85 -4.95
N SER A 154 -17.61 -6.06 -5.56
CA SER A 154 -18.61 -5.00 -5.78
C SER A 154 -19.09 -4.36 -4.47
N ARG A 155 -18.99 -5.11 -3.36
CA ARG A 155 -19.36 -4.72 -2.00
C ARG A 155 -18.36 -3.77 -1.33
N LEU A 156 -17.16 -3.65 -1.86
CA LEU A 156 -16.13 -2.74 -1.36
C LEU A 156 -16.30 -1.36 -2.01
N ASP A 157 -16.28 -0.30 -1.19
CA ASP A 157 -16.41 1.08 -1.67
C ASP A 157 -15.01 1.66 -1.91
N PHE A 158 -14.42 1.32 -3.06
CA PHE A 158 -13.17 1.93 -3.52
C PHE A 158 -13.45 3.24 -4.24
N ARG A 159 -12.83 4.34 -3.81
CA ARG A 159 -12.94 5.66 -4.46
C ARG A 159 -11.59 6.31 -4.65
N ILE A 160 -11.53 7.25 -5.58
CA ILE A 160 -10.38 8.15 -5.74
C ILE A 160 -10.45 9.24 -4.68
N GLY A 161 -9.39 9.38 -3.90
CA GLY A 161 -9.23 10.44 -2.91
C GLY A 161 -8.02 11.30 -3.19
N LYS A 162 -8.07 12.57 -2.76
CA LYS A 162 -6.90 13.45 -2.73
C LYS A 162 -6.44 13.65 -1.30
N VAL A 163 -5.16 13.41 -1.04
CA VAL A 163 -4.52 13.75 0.23
C VAL A 163 -4.34 15.27 0.32
N VAL A 164 -5.01 15.92 1.26
CA VAL A 164 -5.02 17.38 1.47
C VAL A 164 -3.95 17.82 2.46
N SER A 165 -3.66 17.01 3.48
CA SER A 165 -2.58 17.27 4.44
C SER A 165 -2.00 15.97 4.99
N VAL A 166 -0.69 15.91 5.19
CA VAL A 166 0.03 14.77 5.76
C VAL A 166 0.84 15.20 6.98
N LYS A 167 0.71 14.48 8.10
CA LYS A 167 1.48 14.71 9.33
C LYS A 167 1.96 13.37 9.87
N LYS A 168 3.08 13.34 10.62
CA LYS A 168 3.45 12.15 11.39
C LYS A 168 2.53 12.00 12.60
N HIS A 169 2.15 10.77 12.93
CA HIS A 169 1.31 10.48 14.08
C HIS A 169 2.07 10.83 15.38
N PRO A 170 1.49 11.61 16.31
CA PRO A 170 2.21 12.06 17.51
C PRO A 170 2.77 10.91 18.36
N ASP A 171 1.96 9.87 18.59
CA ASP A 171 2.34 8.71 19.41
C ASP A 171 2.87 7.50 18.61
N ALA A 172 3.29 7.66 17.35
CA ALA A 172 3.74 6.52 16.53
C ALA A 172 4.65 6.88 15.33
N ASP A 173 5.95 6.62 15.47
CA ASP A 173 6.98 6.87 14.43
C ASP A 173 6.74 6.19 13.07
N SER A 174 5.92 5.13 13.03
CA SER A 174 5.63 4.36 11.82
C SER A 174 4.31 4.72 11.14
N LEU A 175 3.55 5.67 11.68
CA LEU A 175 2.24 6.06 11.15
C LEU A 175 2.24 7.52 10.68
N TYR A 176 1.60 7.76 9.55
CA TYR A 176 1.14 9.09 9.16
C TYR A 176 -0.32 9.29 9.61
N VAL A 177 -0.76 10.54 9.60
CA VAL A 177 -2.15 10.97 9.69
C VAL A 177 -2.41 11.83 8.46
N GLU A 178 -3.30 11.36 7.59
CA GLU A 178 -3.70 12.07 6.38
C GLU A 178 -5.10 12.67 6.55
N GLU A 179 -5.28 13.92 6.13
CA GLU A 179 -6.61 14.45 5.83
C GLU A 179 -6.89 14.25 4.34
N VAL A 180 -7.93 13.49 4.01
CA VAL A 180 -8.21 13.03 2.64
C VAL A 180 -9.58 13.52 2.18
N ASP A 181 -9.63 14.24 1.07
CA ASP A 181 -10.89 14.53 0.37
C ASP A 181 -11.30 13.31 -0.47
N LEU A 182 -12.57 12.92 -0.36
CA LEU A 182 -13.20 11.78 -1.03
C LEU A 182 -14.48 12.20 -1.81
N GLY A 183 -14.65 13.50 -2.06
CA GLY A 183 -15.79 14.06 -2.80
C GLY A 183 -17.05 14.21 -1.95
N GLU A 184 -16.95 14.06 -0.63
CA GLU A 184 -18.08 14.03 0.31
C GLU A 184 -18.39 15.40 0.94
N GLY A 185 -17.77 16.48 0.44
CA GLY A 185 -17.90 17.84 1.01
C GLY A 185 -17.16 18.05 2.34
N LYS A 186 -16.48 17.02 2.85
CA LYS A 186 -15.58 17.06 4.02
C LYS A 186 -14.35 16.20 3.74
N THR A 187 -13.24 16.49 4.43
CA THR A 187 -12.16 15.51 4.55
C THR A 187 -12.56 14.38 5.50
N ARG A 188 -11.89 13.23 5.33
CA ARG A 188 -11.83 12.15 6.31
C ARG A 188 -10.42 12.03 6.85
N SER A 189 -10.29 11.70 8.13
CA SER A 189 -8.99 11.41 8.73
C SER A 189 -8.61 9.95 8.45
N VAL A 190 -7.39 9.72 7.98
CA VAL A 190 -6.82 8.41 7.63
C VAL A 190 -5.49 8.24 8.37
N VAL A 191 -5.15 7.00 8.72
CA VAL A 191 -3.91 6.69 9.44
C VAL A 191 -3.14 5.59 8.71
N SER A 192 -2.25 5.95 7.78
CA SER A 192 -1.46 4.99 7.01
C SER A 192 -0.16 4.53 7.70
N GLY A 193 0.33 3.34 7.34
CA GLY A 193 1.61 2.79 7.80
C GLY A 193 2.82 3.17 6.95
N LEU A 194 2.74 4.24 6.15
CA LEU A 194 3.63 4.46 5.01
C LEU A 194 4.96 5.18 5.33
N VAL A 195 5.24 5.55 6.58
CA VAL A 195 6.43 6.35 6.98
C VAL A 195 7.78 5.72 6.58
N LYS A 196 7.82 4.39 6.36
CA LYS A 196 9.03 3.66 5.93
C LYS A 196 9.14 3.46 4.41
N HIS A 197 8.13 3.87 3.65
CA HIS A 197 7.95 3.49 2.25
C HIS A 197 7.66 4.67 1.31
N VAL A 198 7.06 5.74 1.85
CA VAL A 198 6.67 6.94 1.08
C VAL A 198 6.98 8.19 1.91
N SER A 199 7.50 9.22 1.25
CA SER A 199 7.80 10.51 1.89
C SER A 199 6.54 11.34 2.15
N ILE A 200 6.67 12.44 2.90
CA ILE A 200 5.55 13.38 3.12
C ILE A 200 5.25 14.14 1.82
N GLU A 201 6.30 14.53 1.10
CA GLU A 201 6.25 15.23 -0.19
C GLU A 201 5.62 14.33 -1.29
N GLU A 202 5.86 13.02 -1.24
CA GLU A 202 5.26 12.03 -2.15
C GLU A 202 3.81 11.67 -1.82
N LEU A 203 3.30 12.05 -0.65
CA LEU A 203 1.89 11.85 -0.23
C LEU A 203 1.08 13.14 -0.35
N GLN A 204 1.68 14.30 -0.10
CA GLN A 204 1.00 15.60 -0.14
C GLN A 204 0.40 15.88 -1.53
N ASP A 205 -0.84 16.36 -1.57
CA ASP A 205 -1.62 16.64 -2.78
C ASP A 205 -1.87 15.45 -3.73
N ARG A 206 -1.46 14.22 -3.36
CA ARG A 206 -1.53 13.03 -4.20
C ARG A 206 -2.96 12.49 -4.36
N LEU A 207 -3.28 12.06 -5.58
CA LEU A 207 -4.43 11.20 -5.86
C LEU A 207 -4.06 9.72 -5.61
N ALA A 208 -4.92 9.02 -4.89
CA ALA A 208 -4.77 7.59 -4.59
C ALA A 208 -6.14 6.91 -4.49
N VAL A 209 -6.16 5.57 -4.47
CA VAL A 209 -7.38 4.79 -4.22
C VAL A 209 -7.55 4.56 -2.72
N PHE A 210 -8.76 4.74 -2.20
CA PHE A 210 -9.12 4.54 -0.80
C PHE A 210 -10.35 3.63 -0.67
N MET A 211 -10.33 2.71 0.31
CA MET A 211 -11.51 1.95 0.72
C MET A 211 -12.28 2.72 1.79
N CYS A 212 -13.53 3.07 1.49
CA CYS A 212 -14.32 4.09 2.18
C CYS A 212 -15.45 3.52 3.06
N ASN A 213 -15.75 2.22 2.99
CA ASN A 213 -16.84 1.57 3.72
C ASN A 213 -16.41 0.56 4.79
N LEU A 214 -15.12 0.51 5.15
CA LEU A 214 -14.71 -0.17 6.39
C LEU A 214 -15.37 0.47 7.61
N LYS A 215 -15.50 -0.29 8.70
CA LYS A 215 -15.84 0.29 10.00
C LYS A 215 -14.65 1.13 10.51
N PRO A 216 -14.83 2.43 10.85
CA PRO A 216 -13.75 3.26 11.36
C PRO A 216 -13.07 2.64 12.59
N ALA A 217 -11.74 2.74 12.63
CA ALA A 217 -10.90 2.08 13.63
C ALA A 217 -9.95 3.06 14.30
N LYS A 218 -9.81 2.97 15.63
CA LYS A 218 -8.83 3.78 16.37
C LYS A 218 -7.43 3.18 16.25
N MET A 219 -6.52 3.91 15.63
CA MET A 219 -5.10 3.60 15.54
C MET A 219 -4.34 4.58 16.44
N ARG A 220 -3.73 4.06 17.51
CA ARG A 220 -2.94 4.83 18.50
C ARG A 220 -3.62 6.04 19.17
N GLY A 221 -4.93 6.22 18.95
CA GLY A 221 -5.76 7.26 19.58
C GLY A 221 -6.65 7.96 18.55
N ILE A 222 -6.09 8.18 17.36
CA ILE A 222 -6.75 8.81 16.21
C ILE A 222 -7.65 7.80 15.50
N MET A 223 -8.77 8.26 14.93
CA MET A 223 -9.71 7.42 14.18
C MET A 223 -9.37 7.45 12.68
N SER A 224 -9.11 6.29 12.07
CA SER A 224 -9.06 6.17 10.61
C SER A 224 -10.46 5.87 10.08
N GLU A 225 -11.01 6.74 9.23
CA GLU A 225 -12.34 6.63 8.60
C GLU A 225 -12.30 6.03 7.18
N ALA A 226 -11.11 5.78 6.64
CA ALA A 226 -10.85 5.08 5.38
C ALA A 226 -9.50 4.32 5.46
N MET A 227 -9.12 3.66 4.38
CA MET A 227 -7.83 2.96 4.22
C MET A 227 -7.26 3.25 2.83
N ILE A 228 -6.01 3.71 2.73
CA ILE A 228 -5.31 3.92 1.45
C ILE A 228 -4.88 2.56 0.88
N MET A 229 -5.16 2.33 -0.41
CA MET A 229 -4.90 1.04 -1.05
C MET A 229 -3.50 0.97 -1.65
N CYS A 230 -2.75 -0.06 -1.27
CA CYS A 230 -1.35 -0.22 -1.66
C CYS A 230 -1.04 -1.63 -2.19
N ALA A 231 -0.08 -1.72 -3.11
CA ALA A 231 0.55 -2.97 -3.53
C ALA A 231 1.75 -3.29 -2.61
N ASN A 232 1.75 -4.46 -1.99
CA ASN A 232 2.82 -4.92 -1.10
C ASN A 232 3.80 -5.79 -1.89
N GLY A 233 4.97 -5.23 -2.22
CA GLY A 233 6.12 -6.00 -2.68
C GLY A 233 6.89 -6.66 -1.51
N PRO A 234 7.93 -7.44 -1.80
CA PRO A 234 8.78 -8.05 -0.76
C PRO A 234 9.51 -7.00 0.10
N ASP A 235 10.03 -5.94 -0.54
CA ASP A 235 10.90 -4.94 0.11
C ASP A 235 10.21 -3.59 0.39
N ARG A 236 9.15 -3.25 -0.37
CA ARG A 236 8.43 -1.97 -0.23
C ARG A 236 6.94 -2.07 -0.52
N VAL A 237 6.19 -1.17 0.10
CA VAL A 237 4.77 -0.92 -0.15
C VAL A 237 4.65 0.26 -1.13
N GLU A 238 3.81 0.14 -2.16
CA GLU A 238 3.54 1.21 -3.12
C GLU A 238 2.07 1.63 -3.11
N ILE A 239 1.79 2.93 -3.10
CA ILE A 239 0.42 3.47 -3.26
C ILE A 239 -0.09 3.18 -4.67
N LEU A 240 -1.31 2.64 -4.80
CA LEU A 240 -1.96 2.45 -6.09
C LEU A 240 -2.29 3.78 -6.75
N VAL A 241 -1.86 3.95 -7.99
CA VAL A 241 -2.01 5.15 -8.80
C VAL A 241 -3.26 5.02 -9.68
N PRO A 242 -4.21 5.96 -9.59
CA PRO A 242 -5.38 5.99 -10.48
C PRO A 242 -4.99 6.49 -11.88
N PRO A 243 -5.81 6.22 -12.91
CA PRO A 243 -5.55 6.67 -14.27
C PRO A 243 -5.54 8.20 -14.38
N ALA A 244 -4.83 8.71 -15.39
CA ALA A 244 -4.66 10.15 -15.59
C ALA A 244 -6.01 10.87 -15.80
N GLY A 245 -6.21 11.98 -15.09
CA GLY A 245 -7.45 12.75 -15.15
C GLY A 245 -8.61 12.18 -14.31
N SER A 246 -8.38 11.17 -13.47
CA SER A 246 -9.33 10.79 -12.41
C SER A 246 -9.65 11.96 -11.48
N GLN A 247 -10.92 12.01 -11.05
CA GLN A 247 -11.46 13.06 -10.18
C GLN A 247 -11.75 12.51 -8.78
N VAL A 248 -11.71 13.40 -7.79
CA VAL A 248 -11.95 13.05 -6.39
C VAL A 248 -13.41 12.60 -6.22
N GLY A 249 -13.62 11.49 -5.51
CA GLY A 249 -14.92 10.85 -5.31
C GLY A 249 -15.33 9.83 -6.38
N GLU A 250 -14.60 9.71 -7.50
CA GLU A 250 -14.92 8.71 -8.52
C GLU A 250 -14.75 7.28 -7.97
N ARG A 251 -15.76 6.42 -8.20
CA ARG A 251 -15.77 5.04 -7.72
C ARG A 251 -14.95 4.13 -8.63
N VAL A 252 -14.02 3.38 -8.05
CA VAL A 252 -13.28 2.31 -8.72
C VAL A 252 -14.15 1.05 -8.74
N LYS A 253 -14.27 0.38 -9.88
CA LYS A 253 -15.03 -0.88 -10.03
C LYS A 253 -14.18 -1.94 -10.72
N ALA A 254 -14.48 -3.22 -10.48
CA ALA A 254 -14.01 -4.31 -11.33
C ALA A 254 -15.07 -4.59 -12.39
N ALA A 255 -14.69 -4.67 -13.67
CA ALA A 255 -15.65 -4.73 -14.78
C ALA A 255 -16.59 -5.94 -14.71
N ASP A 256 -16.07 -7.11 -14.29
CA ASP A 256 -16.82 -8.37 -14.25
C ASP A 256 -17.71 -8.52 -13.00
N TYR A 257 -17.68 -7.54 -12.08
CA TYR A 257 -18.37 -7.58 -10.79
C TYR A 257 -19.29 -6.36 -10.59
N PRO A 258 -20.42 -6.29 -11.33
CA PRO A 258 -21.39 -5.21 -11.21
C PRO A 258 -22.17 -5.30 -9.89
N GLY A 259 -22.19 -4.20 -9.13
CA GLY A 259 -22.95 -4.05 -7.90
C GLY A 259 -22.64 -2.74 -7.18
N GLU A 260 -23.43 -2.41 -6.17
CA GLU A 260 -23.23 -1.25 -5.30
C GLU A 260 -22.73 -1.67 -3.91
N PRO A 261 -21.93 -0.84 -3.22
CA PRO A 261 -21.16 -1.28 -2.06
C PRO A 261 -22.01 -1.36 -0.80
N ASP A 262 -21.59 -2.18 0.18
CA ASP A 262 -22.18 -2.16 1.52
C ASP A 262 -21.97 -0.76 2.12
N ALA A 263 -23.02 -0.08 2.60
CA ALA A 263 -22.89 1.26 3.20
C ALA A 263 -21.91 1.31 4.40
N GLN A 264 -21.78 0.19 5.12
CA GLN A 264 -20.65 -0.10 6.00
C GLN A 264 -20.45 -1.62 6.10
N LEU A 265 -19.22 -2.09 5.88
CA LEU A 265 -18.85 -3.49 5.96
C LEU A 265 -18.96 -4.01 7.41
N ASN A 266 -19.67 -5.12 7.60
CA ASN A 266 -19.83 -5.76 8.90
C ASN A 266 -18.60 -6.63 9.25
N PRO A 267 -17.80 -6.30 10.30
CA PRO A 267 -16.59 -7.06 10.63
C PRO A 267 -16.85 -8.53 11.00
N LYS A 268 -18.06 -8.87 11.45
CA LYS A 268 -18.44 -10.28 11.72
C LYS A 268 -18.54 -11.12 10.45
N LYS A 269 -18.79 -10.51 9.29
CA LYS A 269 -18.87 -11.19 7.98
C LYS A 269 -17.51 -11.37 7.30
N LYS A 270 -16.44 -10.73 7.80
CA LYS A 270 -15.05 -10.83 7.28
C LYS A 270 -14.90 -10.62 5.77
N ILE A 271 -15.74 -9.76 5.19
CA ILE A 271 -15.84 -9.55 3.73
C ILE A 271 -14.48 -9.11 3.15
N TRP A 272 -13.82 -8.16 3.82
CA TRP A 272 -12.50 -7.69 3.40
C TRP A 272 -11.45 -8.80 3.47
N GLU A 273 -11.41 -9.54 4.58
CA GLU A 273 -10.42 -10.60 4.81
C GLU A 273 -10.57 -11.80 3.86
N THR A 274 -11.80 -12.09 3.40
CA THR A 274 -12.05 -13.13 2.39
C THR A 274 -11.74 -12.66 0.97
N LEU A 275 -11.97 -11.37 0.64
CA LEU A 275 -11.72 -10.83 -0.70
C LEU A 275 -10.27 -10.40 -0.94
N LYS A 276 -9.55 -9.99 0.10
CA LYS A 276 -8.17 -9.49 0.03
C LYS A 276 -7.21 -10.43 -0.71
N PRO A 277 -7.16 -11.77 -0.47
CA PRO A 277 -6.20 -12.64 -1.15
C PRO A 277 -6.27 -12.61 -2.68
N ASP A 278 -7.46 -12.34 -3.21
CA ASP A 278 -7.78 -12.26 -4.64
C ASP A 278 -7.53 -10.88 -5.27
N LEU A 279 -7.25 -9.85 -4.45
CA LEU A 279 -6.89 -8.49 -4.86
C LEU A 279 -5.37 -8.39 -4.99
N ARG A 280 -4.86 -8.28 -6.22
CA ARG A 280 -3.42 -8.29 -6.54
C ARG A 280 -3.12 -7.34 -7.68
N THR A 281 -1.85 -7.05 -7.94
CA THR A 281 -1.42 -6.52 -9.23
C THR A 281 -1.13 -7.67 -10.20
N ASP A 282 -1.32 -7.46 -11.51
CA ASP A 282 -0.99 -8.44 -12.55
C ASP A 282 0.48 -8.30 -13.03
N ASN A 283 0.84 -8.99 -14.12
CA ASN A 283 2.16 -8.85 -14.78
C ASN A 283 2.42 -7.44 -15.33
N ASN A 284 1.38 -6.67 -15.68
CA ASN A 284 1.49 -5.31 -16.20
C ASN A 284 1.53 -4.24 -15.09
N ARG A 285 1.39 -4.67 -13.82
CA ARG A 285 1.17 -3.86 -12.59
C ARG A 285 -0.24 -3.29 -12.44
N VAL A 286 -1.20 -3.71 -13.27
CA VAL A 286 -2.62 -3.33 -13.17
C VAL A 286 -3.21 -3.98 -11.92
N ALA A 287 -3.92 -3.21 -11.11
CA ALA A 287 -4.66 -3.75 -9.97
C ALA A 287 -5.88 -4.56 -10.46
N VAL A 288 -5.97 -5.81 -10.02
CA VAL A 288 -7.00 -6.78 -10.44
C VAL A 288 -7.66 -7.46 -9.23
N TYR A 289 -8.92 -7.86 -9.39
CA TYR A 289 -9.60 -8.82 -8.53
C TYR A 289 -9.94 -10.07 -9.34
N LYS A 290 -9.36 -11.22 -9.00
CA LYS A 290 -9.52 -12.49 -9.77
C LYS A 290 -9.21 -12.36 -11.26
N GLY A 291 -8.27 -11.48 -11.62
CA GLY A 291 -7.92 -11.15 -13.00
C GLY A 291 -8.75 -10.03 -13.64
N SER A 292 -9.89 -9.65 -13.06
CA SER A 292 -10.70 -8.51 -13.52
C SER A 292 -10.05 -7.18 -13.16
N PRO A 293 -9.72 -6.28 -14.12
CA PRO A 293 -9.08 -5.00 -13.83
C PRO A 293 -9.95 -4.05 -13.00
N LEU A 294 -9.32 -3.35 -12.04
CA LEU A 294 -9.92 -2.22 -11.35
C LEU A 294 -9.80 -0.96 -12.21
N SER A 295 -10.94 -0.38 -12.61
CA SER A 295 -11.02 0.80 -13.48
C SER A 295 -11.82 1.94 -12.86
N VAL A 296 -11.57 3.16 -13.37
CA VAL A 296 -12.25 4.40 -12.96
C VAL A 296 -13.11 4.91 -14.11
N GLY A 297 -14.29 4.31 -14.27
CA GLY A 297 -15.15 4.52 -15.43
C GLY A 297 -14.37 4.29 -16.74
N ASP A 298 -14.56 5.18 -17.71
CA ASP A 298 -13.91 5.13 -19.02
C ASP A 298 -12.47 5.68 -19.04
N ARG A 299 -11.94 6.15 -17.88
CA ARG A 299 -10.60 6.80 -17.81
C ARG A 299 -9.43 5.81 -17.90
N GLY A 300 -9.67 4.53 -17.65
CA GLY A 300 -8.65 3.47 -17.64
C GLY A 300 -8.53 2.75 -16.29
N THR A 301 -7.43 2.04 -16.10
CA THR A 301 -7.18 1.15 -14.96
C THR A 301 -6.28 1.76 -13.89
N VAL A 302 -6.43 1.25 -12.66
CA VAL A 302 -5.55 1.54 -11.51
C VAL A 302 -4.29 0.68 -11.62
N VAL A 303 -3.12 1.26 -11.33
CA VAL A 303 -1.80 0.58 -11.47
C VAL A 303 -0.90 0.79 -10.25
N ALA A 304 0.01 -0.15 -9.99
CA ALA A 304 1.16 0.09 -9.11
C ALA A 304 2.35 0.67 -9.91
N PRO A 305 3.16 1.56 -9.32
CA PRO A 305 4.36 2.13 -9.96
C PRO A 305 5.32 1.09 -10.53
N THR A 306 5.73 0.08 -9.76
CA THR A 306 6.59 -1.02 -10.23
C THR A 306 6.17 -2.42 -9.77
N GLN A 307 5.35 -2.55 -8.72
CA GLN A 307 5.02 -3.87 -8.16
C GLN A 307 4.05 -4.67 -9.04
N ALA A 308 4.55 -5.70 -9.72
CA ALA A 308 3.77 -6.71 -10.46
C ALA A 308 3.56 -7.97 -9.60
N ASN A 309 2.44 -8.68 -9.78
CA ASN A 309 2.05 -9.88 -9.01
C ASN A 309 2.00 -9.70 -7.48
N ALA A 310 1.89 -8.45 -7.01
CA ALA A 310 1.96 -8.07 -5.61
C ALA A 310 0.58 -8.13 -4.92
N GLN A 311 0.59 -8.41 -3.62
CA GLN A 311 -0.64 -8.50 -2.82
C GLN A 311 -1.16 -7.09 -2.48
N ILE A 312 -2.41 -6.77 -2.83
CA ILE A 312 -3.01 -5.48 -2.44
C ILE A 312 -3.47 -5.52 -0.98
N SER A 313 -3.38 -4.40 -0.27
CA SER A 313 -3.91 -4.19 1.09
C SER A 313 -4.42 -2.78 1.29
#